data_AF-A0A9J6CVM4-F1
#
_entry.id   AF-A0A9J6CVM4-F1
#
_cell.length_a   1.000
_cell.length_b   1.000
_cell.length_c   1.000
_cell.angle_alpha   90.00
_cell.angle_beta   90.00
_cell.angle_gamma   90.00
#
_symmetry.space_group_name_H-M   'P 1'
#
loop_
_entity.id
_entity.type
_entity.pdbx_description
1 polymer ?
#
loop_
_entity_poly.entity_id
_entity_poly.type
_entity_poly.pdbx_seq_one_letter_code
_entity_poly.pdbx_strand_id
1 'polypeptide(L)'
;MSASSQIFQLSCQTTCGSSHAFILPNFSGSITVVIRTTLSERLVVQYRDAPDIENLVDTVQRYLKCCGMTHRNFRDWENNISYFHCNLSNPSHERCSVPPSCCRVDSSYTGIFCGRDVLNKSDHEAWFRVHTGSCPDAANRFLKEHVMIISGVCLIAVIVLAFIDMVTNAVIDEIDIIRKLYDHVREG
;
A
#
# COMPACT_ATOMS: atom_id res chain seq x y z
N MET A 1 2.41 31.50 -15.98
CA MET A 1 3.03 30.17 -16.17
C MET A 1 2.67 29.33 -14.95
N SER A 2 1.58 28.56 -15.04
CA SER A 2 0.97 27.82 -13.93
C SER A 2 1.77 26.56 -13.61
N ALA A 3 1.81 26.16 -12.34
CA ALA A 3 2.41 24.89 -11.88
C ALA A 3 1.83 23.64 -12.60
N SER A 4 0.63 23.76 -13.19
CA SER A 4 0.02 22.72 -14.04
C SER A 4 0.87 22.40 -15.29
N SER A 5 1.58 23.40 -15.83
CA SER A 5 2.45 23.23 -17.00
C SER A 5 3.68 22.35 -16.69
N GLN A 6 4.13 22.28 -15.43
CA GLN A 6 5.24 21.41 -15.04
C GLN A 6 4.81 19.95 -14.87
N ILE A 7 3.56 19.69 -14.46
CA ILE A 7 3.00 18.33 -14.39
C ILE A 7 2.82 17.78 -15.81
N PHE A 8 2.35 18.61 -16.75
CA PHE A 8 2.22 18.22 -18.16
C PHE A 8 3.59 18.05 -18.86
N GLN A 9 4.64 18.73 -18.42
CA GLN A 9 6.01 18.52 -18.91
C GLN A 9 6.61 17.19 -18.39
N LEU A 10 6.31 16.79 -17.15
CA LEU A 10 6.74 15.49 -16.62
C LEU A 10 6.06 14.30 -17.31
N SER A 11 4.81 14.46 -17.75
CA SER A 11 4.13 13.45 -18.58
C SER A 11 4.56 13.48 -20.05
N CYS A 12 5.06 14.61 -20.58
CA CYS A 12 5.48 14.73 -21.98
C CYS A 12 6.96 14.39 -22.24
N GLN A 13 7.84 14.45 -21.22
CA GLN A 13 9.24 14.01 -21.35
C GLN A 13 9.41 12.49 -21.44
N THR A 14 8.36 11.70 -21.19
CA THR A 14 8.38 10.25 -21.35
C THR A 14 7.70 9.76 -22.64
N THR A 15 7.13 10.65 -23.47
CA THR A 15 6.32 10.26 -24.64
C THR A 15 6.74 10.89 -25.97
N CYS A 16 8.00 11.30 -26.14
CA CYS A 16 8.44 11.78 -27.45
C CYS A 16 9.74 11.10 -27.90
N GLY A 17 9.60 10.15 -28.83
CA GLY A 17 10.66 9.74 -29.76
C GLY A 17 11.37 8.42 -29.46
N SER A 18 10.75 7.28 -29.78
CA SER A 18 11.36 6.23 -30.62
C SER A 18 10.42 5.03 -30.78
N SER A 19 10.24 4.61 -32.03
CA SER A 19 9.35 3.54 -32.50
C SER A 19 9.77 2.12 -32.12
N HIS A 20 10.41 1.93 -30.96
CA HIS A 20 10.64 0.61 -30.40
C HIS A 20 9.63 0.40 -29.27
N ALA A 21 8.90 -0.70 -29.37
CA ALA A 21 7.92 -1.16 -28.39
C ALA A 21 8.35 -0.80 -26.96
N PHE A 22 7.57 0.05 -26.31
CA PHE A 22 7.65 0.31 -24.87
C PHE A 22 7.16 -0.95 -24.15
N ILE A 23 7.94 -2.03 -24.25
CA ILE A 23 7.94 -3.07 -23.23
C ILE A 23 8.52 -2.37 -22.01
N LEU A 24 7.67 -1.95 -21.07
CA LEU A 24 8.05 -1.48 -19.74
C LEU A 24 9.10 -2.43 -19.17
N PRO A 25 10.41 -2.13 -19.22
CA PRO A 25 11.38 -3.02 -18.62
C PRO A 25 11.29 -2.77 -17.12
N ASN A 26 10.86 -3.78 -16.36
CA ASN A 26 10.96 -3.82 -14.89
C ASN A 26 9.99 -2.98 -14.04
N PHE A 27 8.81 -2.58 -14.52
CA PHE A 27 7.77 -2.02 -13.64
C PHE A 27 7.42 -2.97 -12.46
N SER A 28 7.39 -4.28 -12.73
CA SER A 28 7.19 -5.31 -11.70
C SER A 28 8.31 -5.37 -10.66
N GLY A 29 9.54 -5.01 -11.03
CA GLY A 29 10.69 -5.01 -10.12
C GLY A 29 10.61 -3.85 -9.14
N SER A 30 10.32 -2.64 -9.64
CA SER A 30 10.17 -1.43 -8.82
C SER A 30 9.04 -1.54 -7.81
N ILE A 31 7.87 -2.09 -8.20
CA ILE A 31 6.75 -2.30 -7.26
C ILE A 31 7.14 -3.25 -6.13
N THR A 32 7.80 -4.36 -6.45
CA THR A 32 8.21 -5.35 -5.44
C THR A 32 9.17 -4.75 -4.43
N VAL A 33 10.11 -3.91 -4.89
CA VAL A 33 11.03 -3.19 -4.00
C VAL A 33 10.27 -2.24 -3.09
N VAL A 34 9.38 -1.40 -3.64
CA VAL A 34 8.58 -0.45 -2.85
C VAL A 34 7.79 -1.19 -1.78
N ILE A 35 7.06 -2.25 -2.15
CA ILE A 35 6.27 -3.05 -1.20
C ILE A 35 7.16 -3.58 -0.07
N ARG A 36 8.33 -4.14 -0.37
CA ARG A 36 9.25 -4.67 0.67
C ARG A 36 9.88 -3.59 1.53
N THR A 37 10.07 -2.38 1.01
CA THR A 37 10.57 -1.26 1.81
C THR A 37 9.49 -0.70 2.74
N THR A 38 8.24 -0.61 2.26
CA THR A 38 7.09 -0.15 3.05
C THR A 38 6.69 -1.17 4.10
N LEU A 39 6.49 -2.42 3.69
CA LEU A 39 6.22 -3.56 4.56
C LEU A 39 7.56 -4.15 5.00
N SER A 40 8.16 -3.53 6.01
CA SER A 40 9.44 -3.92 6.58
C SER A 40 9.30 -4.35 8.04
N GLU A 41 10.37 -4.89 8.61
CA GLU A 41 10.46 -5.32 10.00
C GLU A 41 10.11 -4.21 11.01
N ARG A 42 10.29 -2.94 10.65
CA ARG A 42 9.97 -1.79 11.52
C ARG A 42 8.52 -1.80 11.99
N LEU A 43 7.59 -2.20 11.11
CA LEU A 43 6.17 -2.28 11.44
C LEU A 43 5.87 -3.33 12.52
N VAL A 44 6.69 -4.37 12.62
CA VAL A 44 6.53 -5.43 13.63
C VAL A 44 7.09 -4.98 14.98
N VAL A 45 8.26 -4.33 14.97
CA VAL A 45 8.89 -3.79 16.18
C VAL A 45 8.03 -2.71 16.80
N GLN A 46 7.52 -1.77 15.99
CA GLN A 46 6.72 -0.61 16.44
C GLN A 46 5.23 -0.88 16.54
N TYR A 47 4.78 -2.13 16.36
CA TYR A 47 3.36 -2.49 16.28
C TYR A 47 2.54 -2.00 17.48
N ARG A 48 3.09 -2.10 18.70
CA ARG A 48 2.43 -1.66 19.94
C ARG A 48 2.80 -0.25 20.37
N ASP A 49 3.68 0.44 19.64
CA ASP A 49 4.19 1.76 20.03
C ASP A 49 3.27 2.89 19.57
N ALA A 50 2.50 2.67 18.49
CA ALA A 50 1.62 3.69 17.90
C ALA A 50 0.29 3.08 17.36
N PRO A 51 -0.88 3.68 17.69
CA PRO A 51 -2.19 3.14 17.28
C PRO A 51 -2.42 3.08 15.76
N ASP A 52 -1.81 3.99 15.02
CA ASP A 52 -1.88 4.05 13.55
C ASP A 52 -1.12 2.90 12.90
N ILE A 53 0.05 2.53 13.44
CA ILE A 53 0.82 1.36 12.99
C ILE A 53 0.05 0.09 13.28
N GLU A 54 -0.55 -0.05 14.47
CA GLU A 54 -1.39 -1.19 14.81
C GLU A 54 -2.53 -1.36 13.80
N ASN A 55 -3.30 -0.29 13.56
CA ASN A 55 -4.43 -0.32 12.64
C ASN A 55 -4.01 -0.61 11.18
N LEU A 56 -2.89 -0.03 10.74
CA LEU A 56 -2.34 -0.29 9.41
C LEU A 56 -1.97 -1.77 9.24
N VAL A 57 -1.17 -2.31 10.18
CA VAL A 57 -0.72 -3.70 10.15
C VAL A 57 -1.92 -4.65 10.17
N ASP A 58 -2.88 -4.40 11.06
CA ASP A 58 -4.10 -5.20 11.18
C ASP A 58 -4.93 -5.20 9.90
N THR A 59 -5.09 -4.04 9.28
CA THR A 59 -5.84 -3.89 8.03
C THR A 59 -5.15 -4.66 6.90
N VAL A 60 -3.83 -4.50 6.76
CA VAL A 60 -3.03 -5.19 5.75
C VAL A 60 -3.15 -6.71 5.92
N GLN A 61 -2.99 -7.22 7.14
CA GLN A 61 -3.03 -8.65 7.43
C GLN A 61 -4.41 -9.28 7.16
N ARG A 62 -5.49 -8.60 7.56
CA ARG A 62 -6.86 -9.07 7.30
C ARG A 62 -7.20 -9.03 5.81
N TYR A 63 -6.85 -7.95 5.12
CA TYR A 63 -7.22 -7.76 3.72
C TYR A 63 -6.44 -8.69 2.79
N LEU A 64 -5.13 -8.81 3.00
CA LEU A 64 -4.26 -9.65 2.18
C LEU A 64 -4.18 -11.10 2.66
N LYS A 65 -4.81 -11.44 3.78
CA LYS A 65 -4.82 -12.78 4.38
C LYS A 65 -3.40 -13.34 4.56
N CYS A 66 -2.57 -12.58 5.27
CA CYS A 66 -1.15 -12.84 5.51
C CYS A 66 -0.79 -12.57 6.99
N CYS A 67 0.37 -13.02 7.43
CA CYS A 67 0.93 -12.73 8.76
C CYS A 67 2.44 -12.65 8.65
N GLY A 68 2.99 -11.47 8.95
CA GLY A 68 4.41 -11.15 8.81
C GLY A 68 4.71 -10.16 7.69
N MET A 69 5.71 -9.31 7.92
CA MET A 69 6.12 -8.22 7.03
C MET A 69 7.37 -8.54 6.22
N THR A 70 8.07 -9.63 6.51
CA THR A 70 9.28 -10.06 5.84
C THR A 70 9.15 -11.48 5.28
N HIS A 71 10.25 -12.03 4.79
CA HIS A 71 10.35 -13.40 4.30
C HIS A 71 10.35 -14.46 5.42
N ARG A 72 10.38 -14.06 6.70
CA ARG A 72 10.21 -14.99 7.84
C ARG A 72 8.75 -15.23 8.21
N ASN A 73 7.81 -14.69 7.43
CA ASN A 73 6.39 -14.97 7.55
C ASN A 73 5.88 -14.65 8.96
N PHE A 74 5.00 -15.48 9.53
CA PHE A 74 4.41 -15.25 10.85
C PHE A 74 5.45 -15.23 11.98
N ARG A 75 6.68 -15.72 11.75
CA ARG A 75 7.76 -15.70 12.74
C ARG A 75 8.42 -14.33 12.89
N ASP A 76 8.10 -13.36 12.03
CA ASP A 76 8.56 -11.98 12.21
C ASP A 76 8.19 -11.41 13.59
N TRP A 77 7.05 -11.85 14.14
CA TRP A 77 6.56 -11.42 15.44
C TRP A 77 7.53 -11.76 16.59
N GLU A 78 8.46 -12.71 16.42
CA GLU A 78 9.54 -12.95 17.39
C GLU A 78 10.47 -11.74 17.56
N ASN A 79 10.58 -10.87 16.56
CA ASN A 79 11.45 -9.70 16.60
C ASN A 79 10.87 -8.56 17.45
N ASN A 80 9.60 -8.66 17.86
CA ASN A 80 9.02 -7.75 18.85
C ASN A 80 9.33 -8.27 20.28
N ILE A 81 10.50 -7.86 20.78
CA ILE A 81 11.10 -8.34 22.04
C ILE A 81 10.21 -8.09 23.25
N SER A 82 9.52 -6.95 23.29
CA SER A 82 8.73 -6.52 24.45
C SER A 82 7.39 -7.24 24.59
N TYR A 83 6.79 -7.67 23.47
CA TYR A 83 5.41 -8.17 23.48
C TYR A 83 5.27 -9.62 23.02
N PHE A 84 5.85 -10.00 21.88
CA PHE A 84 5.54 -11.29 21.22
C PHE A 84 6.68 -12.30 21.29
N HIS A 85 7.91 -11.85 21.55
CA HIS A 85 9.08 -12.71 21.62
C HIS A 85 8.92 -13.86 22.62
N CYS A 86 9.18 -15.08 22.13
CA CYS A 86 9.16 -16.33 22.87
C CYS A 86 10.33 -16.44 23.87
N ASN A 87 10.23 -15.73 25.00
CA ASN A 87 11.16 -15.89 26.10
C ASN A 87 10.41 -16.05 27.43
N LEU A 88 10.85 -16.98 28.27
CA LEU A 88 10.30 -17.18 29.61
C LEU A 88 10.45 -15.94 30.50
N SER A 89 11.52 -15.16 30.28
CA SER A 89 11.77 -13.89 30.96
C SER A 89 10.92 -12.72 30.42
N ASN A 90 10.21 -12.91 29.31
CA ASN A 90 9.29 -11.91 28.79
C ASN A 90 8.00 -11.93 29.64
N PRO A 91 7.68 -10.83 30.37
CA PRO A 91 6.49 -10.76 31.22
C PRO A 91 5.20 -10.55 30.41
N SER A 92 5.28 -10.27 29.10
CA SER A 92 4.12 -10.03 28.25
C SER A 92 3.17 -11.22 28.22
N HIS A 93 1.88 -10.94 28.38
CA HIS A 93 0.79 -11.90 28.18
C HIS A 93 0.66 -12.35 26.71
N GLU A 94 1.18 -11.56 25.78
CA GLU A 94 1.17 -11.82 24.34
C GLU A 94 2.43 -12.58 23.86
N ARG A 95 3.30 -13.02 24.77
CA ARG A 95 4.50 -13.78 24.39
C ARG A 95 4.14 -15.06 23.62
N CYS A 96 5.00 -15.45 22.68
CA CYS A 96 4.79 -16.58 21.79
C CYS A 96 3.50 -16.53 20.96
N SER A 97 2.89 -15.35 20.83
CA SER A 97 1.68 -15.17 20.05
C SER A 97 1.91 -14.32 18.80
N VAL A 98 0.90 -14.29 17.95
CA VAL A 98 0.80 -13.34 16.84
C VAL A 98 -0.49 -12.53 17.00
N PRO A 99 -0.60 -11.33 16.40
CA PRO A 99 -1.80 -10.53 16.52
C PRO A 99 -3.08 -11.24 16.03
N PRO A 100 -4.25 -10.85 16.57
CA PRO A 100 -5.53 -11.43 16.17
C PRO A 100 -5.87 -11.20 14.68
N SER A 101 -5.32 -10.17 14.06
CA SER A 101 -5.48 -9.87 12.62
C SER A 101 -4.88 -10.94 11.70
N CYS A 102 -3.95 -11.75 12.20
CA CYS A 102 -3.39 -12.90 11.47
C CYS A 102 -4.34 -14.11 11.39
N CYS A 103 -5.43 -14.13 12.14
CA CYS A 103 -6.23 -15.32 12.33
C CYS A 103 -7.19 -15.61 11.19
N ARG A 104 -7.37 -16.91 10.92
CA ARG A 104 -8.33 -17.38 9.92
C ARG A 104 -9.74 -17.37 10.50
N VAL A 105 -10.69 -16.87 9.70
CA VAL A 105 -12.12 -16.83 10.05
C VAL A 105 -12.67 -18.23 10.32
N ASP A 106 -12.18 -19.24 9.60
CA ASP A 106 -12.65 -20.63 9.73
C ASP A 106 -11.95 -21.42 10.84
N SER A 107 -11.08 -20.78 11.64
CA SER A 107 -10.42 -21.48 12.73
C SER A 107 -11.41 -21.76 13.85
N SER A 108 -11.40 -23.00 14.37
CA SER A 108 -12.23 -23.42 15.53
C SER A 108 -11.90 -22.60 16.81
N TYR A 109 -10.79 -21.87 16.79
CA TYR A 109 -10.38 -20.95 17.84
C TYR A 109 -11.04 -19.57 17.63
N THR A 110 -12.01 -19.23 18.47
CA THR A 110 -12.73 -17.96 18.40
C THR A 110 -11.87 -16.76 18.84
N GLY A 111 -11.79 -15.73 17.99
CA GLY A 111 -11.31 -14.39 18.38
C GLY A 111 -9.85 -14.35 18.84
N ILE A 112 -9.53 -13.54 19.85
CA ILE A 112 -8.17 -13.20 20.33
C ILE A 112 -7.26 -14.40 20.65
N PHE A 113 -7.81 -15.61 20.81
CA PHE A 113 -7.10 -16.80 21.25
C PHE A 113 -6.42 -17.60 20.14
N CYS A 114 -6.80 -17.39 18.88
CA CYS A 114 -6.24 -18.10 17.71
C CYS A 114 -4.72 -17.93 17.56
N GLY A 115 -4.21 -16.74 17.86
CA GLY A 115 -2.79 -16.38 17.73
C GLY A 115 -1.93 -16.82 18.91
N ARG A 116 -2.52 -17.27 20.02
CA ARG A 116 -1.79 -17.66 21.23
C ARG A 116 -0.92 -18.88 21.00
N ASP A 117 0.33 -18.82 21.47
CA ASP A 117 1.31 -19.91 21.41
C ASP A 117 1.59 -20.41 19.99
N VAL A 118 1.22 -19.64 18.96
CA VAL A 118 1.38 -20.04 17.55
C VAL A 118 2.85 -20.03 17.14
N LEU A 119 3.68 -19.15 17.71
CA LEU A 119 5.11 -19.08 17.38
C LEU A 119 5.86 -20.35 17.80
N ASN A 120 5.38 -21.03 18.85
CA ASN A 120 5.94 -22.28 19.35
C ASN A 120 5.41 -23.54 18.60
N LYS A 121 4.55 -23.35 17.60
CA LYS A 121 3.96 -24.46 16.82
C LYS A 121 4.74 -24.71 15.53
N SER A 122 4.57 -25.92 15.01
CA SER A 122 5.03 -26.24 13.66
C SER A 122 4.24 -25.44 12.62
N ASP A 123 4.85 -25.18 11.47
CA ASP A 123 4.20 -24.42 10.39
C ASP A 123 2.89 -25.10 9.94
N HIS A 124 2.83 -26.43 9.99
CA HIS A 124 1.62 -27.21 9.68
C HIS A 124 0.49 -26.94 10.69
N GLU A 125 0.79 -26.95 11.99
CA GLU A 125 -0.20 -26.63 13.03
C GLU A 125 -0.63 -25.16 13.01
N ALA A 126 0.31 -24.25 12.74
CA ALA A 126 0.05 -22.83 12.62
C ALA A 126 -0.85 -22.51 11.41
N TRP A 127 -0.69 -23.24 10.29
CA TRP A 127 -1.47 -23.06 9.06
C TRP A 127 -2.99 -23.15 9.27
N PHE A 128 -3.45 -24.02 10.18
CA PHE A 128 -4.87 -24.17 10.47
C PHE A 128 -5.45 -23.05 11.35
N ARG A 129 -4.61 -22.27 12.03
CA ARG A 129 -5.04 -21.21 12.96
C ARG A 129 -4.88 -19.82 12.37
N VAL A 130 -3.76 -19.59 11.68
CA VAL A 130 -3.37 -18.26 11.19
C VAL A 130 -2.93 -18.30 9.72
N HIS A 131 -2.87 -17.13 9.11
CA HIS A 131 -2.31 -16.95 7.78
C HIS A 131 -0.78 -16.96 7.84
N THR A 132 -0.10 -18.09 7.70
CA THR A 132 1.37 -18.18 7.81
C THR A 132 2.14 -17.55 6.63
N GLY A 133 1.50 -16.82 5.72
CA GLY A 133 2.15 -16.26 4.52
C GLY A 133 2.74 -14.87 4.75
N SER A 134 3.80 -14.52 4.02
CA SER A 134 4.38 -13.17 3.99
C SER A 134 3.45 -12.14 3.34
N CYS A 135 3.25 -10.99 3.98
CA CYS A 135 2.41 -9.89 3.47
C CYS A 135 2.95 -9.21 2.21
N PRO A 136 4.25 -8.89 2.07
CA PRO A 136 4.80 -8.40 0.82
C PRO A 136 4.49 -9.29 -0.40
N ASP A 137 4.58 -10.61 -0.21
CA ASP A 137 4.31 -11.56 -1.29
C ASP A 137 2.80 -11.64 -1.58
N ALA A 138 1.96 -11.60 -0.55
CA ALA A 138 0.51 -11.53 -0.70
C ALA A 138 0.06 -10.24 -1.40
N ALA A 139 0.66 -9.10 -1.07
CA ALA A 139 0.40 -7.82 -1.73
C ALA A 139 0.75 -7.88 -3.22
N ASN A 140 1.91 -8.46 -3.55
CA ASN A 140 2.34 -8.61 -4.94
C ASN A 140 1.38 -9.52 -5.73
N ARG A 141 0.90 -10.63 -5.13
CA ARG A 141 -0.11 -11.50 -5.76
C ARG A 141 -1.42 -10.76 -5.98
N PHE A 142 -1.92 -10.07 -4.96
CA PHE A 142 -3.16 -9.29 -5.04
C PHE A 142 -3.08 -8.24 -6.16
N LEU A 143 -1.98 -7.49 -6.24
CA LEU A 143 -1.79 -6.50 -7.30
C LEU A 143 -1.78 -7.13 -8.69
N LYS A 144 -1.13 -8.27 -8.87
CA LYS A 144 -1.09 -8.97 -10.16
C LYS A 144 -2.47 -9.48 -10.58
N GLU A 145 -3.27 -9.97 -9.64
CA GLU A 145 -4.62 -10.47 -9.90
C GLU A 145 -5.59 -9.34 -10.24
N HIS A 146 -5.43 -8.17 -9.61
CA HIS A 146 -6.31 -7.01 -9.79
C HIS A 146 -5.74 -5.92 -10.72
N VAL A 147 -4.60 -6.16 -11.38
CA VAL A 147 -3.89 -5.14 -12.17
C VAL A 147 -4.75 -4.55 -13.28
N MET A 148 -5.62 -5.36 -13.91
CA MET A 148 -6.50 -4.93 -14.99
C MET A 148 -7.60 -3.97 -14.51
N ILE A 149 -8.14 -4.22 -13.31
CA ILE A 149 -9.16 -3.35 -12.72
C ILE A 149 -8.52 -2.03 -12.29
N ILE A 150 -7.35 -2.11 -11.63
CA ILE A 150 -6.60 -0.94 -11.18
C ILE A 150 -6.21 -0.07 -12.37
N SER A 151 -5.68 -0.66 -13.44
CA SER A 151 -5.31 0.10 -14.64
C SER A 151 -6.51 0.73 -15.33
N GLY A 152 -7.65 0.03 -15.38
CA GLY A 152 -8.91 0.57 -15.90
C GLY A 152 -9.42 1.78 -15.10
N VAL A 153 -9.42 1.69 -13.77
CA VAL A 153 -9.81 2.80 -12.89
C VAL A 153 -8.86 3.99 -13.05
N CYS A 154 -7.55 3.74 -13.08
CA CYS A 154 -6.56 4.80 -13.31
C CYS A 154 -6.74 5.48 -14.66
N LEU A 155 -7.02 4.71 -15.72
CA LEU A 155 -7.25 5.27 -17.06
C LEU A 155 -8.47 6.18 -17.08
N ILE A 156 -9.58 5.74 -16.49
CA ILE A 156 -10.80 6.55 -16.38
C ILE A 156 -10.53 7.83 -15.58
N ALA A 157 -9.81 7.73 -14.45
CA ALA A 157 -9.43 8.88 -13.66
C ALA A 157 -8.61 9.89 -14.48
N VAL A 158 -7.63 9.43 -15.26
CA VAL A 158 -6.83 10.29 -16.14
C VAL A 158 -7.69 11.00 -17.19
N ILE A 159 -8.64 10.29 -17.82
CA ILE A 159 -9.56 10.89 -18.80
C ILE A 159 -10.42 11.98 -18.15
N VAL A 160 -10.96 11.71 -16.96
CA VAL A 160 -11.77 12.68 -16.21
C VAL A 160 -10.93 13.90 -15.82
N LEU A 161 -9.71 13.69 -15.34
CA LEU A 161 -8.81 14.79 -14.98
C LEU A 161 -8.42 15.63 -16.21
N ALA A 162 -8.19 15.00 -17.37
CA ALA A 162 -7.93 15.71 -18.62
C ALA A 162 -9.13 16.54 -19.08
N PHE A 163 -10.36 16.03 -18.91
CA PHE A 163 -11.57 16.78 -19.20
C PHE A 163 -11.75 17.98 -18.28
N ILE A 164 -11.51 17.80 -16.97
CA ILE A 164 -11.55 18.90 -15.99
C ILE A 164 -10.53 19.98 -16.33
N ASP A 165 -9.31 19.59 -16.69
CA ASP A 165 -8.26 20.52 -17.12
C ASP A 165 -8.66 21.30 -18.37
N MET A 166 -9.21 20.62 -19.38
CA MET A 166 -9.70 21.26 -20.62
C MET A 166 -10.78 22.32 -20.32
N VAL A 167 -11.77 22.01 -19.48
CA VAL A 167 -12.83 22.96 -19.12
C VAL A 167 -12.26 24.14 -18.31
N THR A 168 -11.37 23.85 -17.37
CA THR A 168 -10.74 24.90 -16.54
C THR A 168 -9.96 25.89 -17.41
N ASN A 169 -9.18 25.38 -18.36
CA ASN A 169 -8.42 26.22 -19.28
C ASN A 169 -9.33 27.03 -20.21
N ALA A 170 -10.44 26.46 -20.71
CA ALA A 170 -11.40 27.19 -21.51
C ALA A 170 -12.04 28.37 -20.75
N VAL A 171 -12.38 28.18 -19.46
CA VAL A 171 -12.93 29.26 -18.62
C VAL A 171 -11.88 30.35 -18.33
N ILE A 172 -10.63 29.95 -18.10
CA ILE A 172 -9.53 30.91 -17.89
C ILE A 172 -9.34 31.80 -19.13
N ASP A 173 -9.38 31.21 -20.32
CA ASP A 173 -9.24 31.96 -21.57
C ASP A 173 -10.34 33.02 -21.75
N GLU A 174 -11.59 32.70 -21.39
CA GLU A 174 -12.70 33.66 -21.41
C GLU A 174 -12.48 34.83 -20.43
N ILE A 175 -12.05 34.53 -19.20
CA ILE A 175 -11.77 35.55 -18.18
C ILE A 175 -10.63 36.48 -18.64
N ASP A 176 -9.59 35.94 -19.26
CA ASP A 176 -8.45 36.71 -19.76
C ASP A 176 -8.86 37.67 -20.90
N ILE A 177 -9.82 37.29 -21.75
CA ILE A 177 -10.38 38.18 -22.77
C ILE A 177 -11.15 39.34 -22.13
N ILE A 178 -12.04 39.04 -21.18
CA ILE A 178 -12.83 40.06 -20.47
C ILE A 178 -11.90 41.04 -19.73
N ARG A 179 -10.85 40.52 -19.09
CA ARG A 179 -9.86 41.34 -18.39
C ARG A 179 -9.14 42.30 -19.32
N LYS A 180 -8.69 41.83 -20.50
CA LYS A 180 -8.05 42.69 -21.51
C LYS A 180 -8.99 43.79 -22.02
N LEU A 181 -10.27 43.46 -22.22
CA LEU A 181 -11.28 44.46 -22.61
C LEU A 181 -11.50 45.51 -21.50
N TYR A 182 -11.58 45.08 -20.24
CA TYR A 182 -11.72 45.99 -19.10
C TYR A 182 -10.50 46.91 -18.96
N ASP A 183 -9.29 46.36 -19.06
CA ASP A 183 -8.05 47.16 -18.98
C ASP A 183 -7.97 48.18 -20.13
N HIS A 184 -8.38 47.82 -21.35
CA HIS A 184 -8.47 48.75 -22.48
C HIS A 184 -9.46 49.90 -22.27
N VAL A 185 -10.63 49.64 -21.67
CA VAL A 185 -11.64 50.67 -21.37
C VAL A 185 -11.20 51.56 -20.20
N ARG A 186 -10.45 51.02 -19.24
CA ARG A 186 -9.98 51.79 -18.08
C ARG A 186 -8.89 52.80 -18.42
N GLU A 187 -8.04 52.49 -19.40
CA GLU A 187 -6.90 53.33 -19.79
C GLU A 187 -7.24 54.40 -20.85
N GLY A 188 -8.41 54.31 -21.50
CA GLY A 188 -8.91 55.29 -22.47
C GLY A 188 -9.93 56.26 -21.87
#